data_AF-A0A511HQA0-F1
#
_entry.id   AF-A0A511HQA0-F1
#
_cell.length_a   1.000
_cell.length_b   1.000
_cell.length_c   1.000
_cell.angle_alpha   90.00
_cell.angle_beta   90.00
_cell.angle_gamma   90.00
#
_symmetry.space_group_name_H-M   'P 1'
#
loop_
_entity.id
_entity.type
_entity.pdbx_description
1 polymer ?
#
loop_
_entity_poly.entity_id
_entity_poly.type
_entity_poly.pdbx_seq_one_letter_code
_entity_poly.pdbx_strand_id
1 'polypeptide(L)'
;MSGEDWLEVQRAVAAGQTQEAAARAVGVNERTLQRLLRRAGGIRRPPRVRSALRLSVAEREEVSRGVQAEESMRAIARRLGRAPSTISREVKRAGKGREGYRAWVGEAAAVRAARRPKRTKLLAQPQLRQEVERRLLKYWSPQQIAATLKRDFAHQPQMHVSHETIYRSLYVQTRGSLRKELAASLRTGRPQRRPRGRASVLSGQLPGRVMLSERPPEAESRAVPGHWEGDLLMGKQGKSAIGTLVERRSRYVMLLHLPEGRTAPHVREALTQQIGQLPQALRRSLTWDQGKEMAEHARFTIDTDVQVYFCDPHSPWQRGSNENTNGLLRQYFPKGLDLSGLSRAQLDAVAHQLNTRPRQTLDWRTPAEVFAQSVAMTG
;
A
#
# COMPACT_ATOMS: atom_id res chain seq x y z
N MET A 1 -12.79 30.42 4.66
CA MET A 1 -12.39 29.82 5.94
C MET A 1 -11.56 30.84 6.68
N SER A 2 -12.09 31.31 7.79
CA SER A 2 -11.38 32.17 8.75
C SER A 2 -10.25 31.38 9.45
N GLY A 3 -9.45 32.05 10.27
CA GLY A 3 -8.47 31.36 11.13
C GLY A 3 -9.13 30.50 12.20
N GLU A 4 -10.31 30.91 12.69
CA GLU A 4 -11.10 30.21 13.71
C GLU A 4 -11.69 28.90 13.17
N ASP A 5 -12.25 28.95 11.96
CA ASP A 5 -12.69 27.77 11.21
C ASP A 5 -11.60 26.71 11.13
N TRP A 6 -10.35 27.13 10.92
CA TRP A 6 -9.20 26.23 10.84
C TRP A 6 -8.86 25.56 12.17
N LEU A 7 -8.98 26.29 13.28
CA LEU A 7 -8.76 25.75 14.63
C LEU A 7 -9.87 24.78 15.03
N GLU A 8 -11.10 25.03 14.62
CA GLU A 8 -12.26 24.14 14.80
C GLU A 8 -12.05 22.81 14.07
N VAL A 9 -11.67 22.86 12.78
CA VAL A 9 -11.28 21.66 12.01
C VAL A 9 -10.18 20.87 12.74
N GLN A 10 -9.15 21.55 13.24
CA GLN A 10 -8.04 20.89 13.93
C GLN A 10 -8.48 20.22 15.22
N ARG A 11 -9.35 20.87 16.02
CA ARG A 11 -9.91 20.30 17.26
C ARG A 11 -10.79 19.09 16.98
N ALA A 12 -11.72 19.20 16.04
CA ALA A 12 -12.61 18.10 15.63
C ALA A 12 -11.82 16.86 15.18
N VAL A 13 -10.81 17.07 14.34
CA VAL A 13 -9.95 15.98 13.84
C VAL A 13 -9.05 15.42 14.95
N ALA A 14 -8.53 16.24 15.86
CA ALA A 14 -7.74 15.77 17.01
C ALA A 14 -8.58 14.93 17.98
N ALA A 15 -9.88 15.23 18.11
CA ALA A 15 -10.84 14.44 18.87
C ALA A 15 -11.31 13.16 18.15
N GLY A 16 -10.76 12.85 16.97
CA GLY A 16 -11.07 11.64 16.21
C GLY A 16 -12.35 11.69 15.40
N GLN A 17 -12.96 12.87 15.22
CA GLN A 17 -14.17 13.02 14.41
C GLN A 17 -13.88 12.81 12.91
N THR A 18 -14.91 12.40 12.17
CA THR A 18 -14.80 12.20 10.71
C THR A 18 -14.64 13.54 9.99
N GLN A 19 -14.03 13.52 8.80
CA GLN A 19 -13.85 14.74 7.99
C GLN A 19 -15.19 15.36 7.58
N GLU A 20 -16.25 14.57 7.43
CA GLU A 20 -17.61 15.07 7.20
C GLU A 20 -18.19 15.82 8.41
N ALA A 21 -17.94 15.33 9.63
CA ALA A 21 -18.37 16.02 10.84
C ALA A 21 -17.60 17.34 11.02
N ALA A 22 -16.29 17.33 10.81
CA ALA A 22 -15.45 18.52 10.86
C ALA A 22 -15.80 19.53 9.75
N ALA A 23 -16.21 19.07 8.56
CA ALA A 23 -16.64 19.93 7.46
C ALA A 23 -17.99 20.59 7.76
N ARG A 24 -18.94 19.85 8.34
CA ARG A 24 -20.23 20.38 8.80
C ARG A 24 -20.09 21.41 9.92
N ALA A 25 -19.22 21.17 10.90
CA ALA A 25 -18.97 22.09 12.01
C ALA A 25 -18.51 23.48 11.54
N VAL A 26 -17.90 23.56 10.36
CA VAL A 26 -17.26 24.76 9.81
C VAL A 26 -18.01 25.27 8.56
N GLY A 27 -19.18 24.69 8.26
CA GLY A 27 -20.03 25.12 7.15
C GLY A 27 -19.41 24.92 5.75
N VAL A 28 -18.44 24.01 5.59
CA VAL A 28 -17.77 23.76 4.31
C VAL A 28 -18.09 22.37 3.75
N ASN A 29 -18.06 22.23 2.42
CA ASN A 29 -18.17 20.92 1.78
C ASN A 29 -16.94 20.03 2.09
N GLU A 30 -17.14 18.73 2.32
CA GLU A 30 -16.09 17.75 2.61
C GLU A 30 -14.93 17.77 1.60
N ARG A 31 -15.22 17.88 0.30
CA ARG A 31 -14.20 17.96 -0.76
C ARG A 31 -13.38 19.25 -0.66
N THR A 32 -14.02 20.35 -0.28
CA THR A 32 -13.34 21.63 -0.04
C THR A 32 -12.43 21.53 1.18
N LEU A 33 -12.91 20.94 2.27
CA LEU A 33 -12.10 20.70 3.46
C LEU A 33 -10.90 19.79 3.16
N GLN A 34 -11.09 18.68 2.43
CA GLN A 34 -10.02 17.77 2.04
C GLN A 34 -8.94 18.47 1.21
N ARG A 35 -9.33 19.34 0.29
CA ARG A 35 -8.41 20.14 -0.54
C ARG A 35 -7.62 21.13 0.31
N LEU A 36 -8.27 21.81 1.27
CA LEU A 36 -7.63 22.74 2.18
C LEU A 36 -6.66 22.04 3.14
N LEU A 37 -7.07 20.92 3.75
CA LEU A 37 -6.22 20.09 4.59
C LEU A 37 -4.98 19.59 3.84
N ARG A 38 -5.13 19.16 2.58
CA ARG A 38 -3.98 18.77 1.74
C ARG A 38 -3.05 19.96 1.46
N ARG A 39 -3.59 21.13 1.16
CA ARG A 39 -2.81 22.34 0.87
C ARG A 39 -2.05 22.85 2.10
N ALA A 40 -2.63 22.71 3.29
CA ALA A 40 -2.01 23.11 4.55
C ALA A 40 -1.07 22.06 5.16
N GLY A 41 -0.76 20.97 4.45
CA GLY A 41 0.20 19.96 4.91
C GLY A 41 -0.37 18.89 5.86
N GLY A 42 -1.69 18.79 5.98
CA GLY A 42 -2.39 17.79 6.78
C GLY A 42 -2.62 18.21 8.23
N ILE A 43 -2.89 17.22 9.09
CA ILE A 43 -3.17 17.45 10.52
C ILE A 43 -1.88 17.89 11.21
N ARG A 44 -1.94 19.02 11.91
CA ARG A 44 -0.81 19.56 12.67
C ARG A 44 -0.44 18.57 13.77
N ARG A 45 0.83 18.14 13.80
CA ARG A 45 1.31 17.24 14.86
C ARG A 45 1.26 17.98 16.20
N PRO A 46 0.91 17.31 17.31
CA PRO A 46 0.96 17.92 18.62
C PRO A 46 2.38 18.47 18.87
N PRO A 47 2.48 19.64 19.55
CA PRO A 47 3.77 20.23 19.86
C PRO A 47 4.58 19.25 20.69
N ARG A 48 5.88 19.15 20.40
CA ARG A 48 6.78 18.28 21.16
C ARG A 48 6.98 18.87 22.54
N VAL A 49 6.48 18.19 23.57
CA VAL A 49 6.75 18.54 24.97
C VAL A 49 8.16 18.08 25.32
N ARG A 50 8.95 18.95 25.93
CA ARG A 50 10.29 18.61 26.43
C ARG A 50 10.18 17.93 27.79
N SER A 51 11.04 16.94 28.03
CA SER A 51 11.17 16.33 29.35
C SER A 51 11.58 17.37 30.38
N ALA A 52 10.98 17.34 31.57
CA ALA A 52 11.31 18.20 32.71
C ALA A 52 12.78 18.07 33.18
N LEU A 53 13.47 16.99 32.77
CA LEU A 53 14.90 16.75 33.02
C LEU A 53 15.81 17.58 32.11
N ARG A 54 15.26 18.34 31.15
CA ARG A 54 16.02 19.22 30.25
C ARG A 54 15.75 20.67 30.64
N LEU A 55 16.79 21.51 30.53
CA LEU A 55 16.65 22.95 30.72
C LEU A 55 15.61 23.50 29.74
N SER A 56 14.70 24.34 30.24
CA SER A 56 13.78 25.16 29.48
C SER A 56 14.50 26.32 28.79
N VAL A 57 13.79 27.10 27.98
CA VAL A 57 14.35 28.32 27.38
C VAL A 57 14.66 29.34 28.47
N ALA A 58 13.73 29.57 29.41
CA ALA A 58 13.92 30.48 30.54
C ALA A 58 15.11 30.08 31.42
N GLU A 59 15.28 28.78 31.71
CA GLU A 59 16.44 28.30 32.46
C GLU A 59 17.76 28.54 31.70
N ARG A 60 17.77 28.44 30.36
CA ARG A 60 18.95 28.78 29.55
C ARG A 60 19.25 30.27 29.54
N GLU A 61 18.24 31.13 29.59
CA GLU A 61 18.41 32.57 29.73
C GLU A 61 19.06 32.92 31.06
N GLU A 62 18.62 32.29 32.14
CA GLU A 62 19.23 32.45 33.47
C GLU A 62 20.68 31.93 33.51
N VAL A 63 20.98 30.82 32.83
CA VAL A 63 22.37 30.38 32.64
C VAL A 63 23.16 31.42 31.84
N SER A 64 22.58 32.00 30.79
CA SER A 64 23.24 33.01 29.96
C SER A 64 23.54 34.31 30.71
N ARG A 65 22.64 34.73 31.62
CA ARG A 65 22.85 35.89 32.51
C ARG A 65 23.91 35.59 33.55
N GLY A 66 23.81 34.45 34.25
CA GLY A 66 24.79 34.07 35.28
C GLY A 66 26.19 33.84 34.73
N VAL A 67 26.32 33.33 33.50
CA VAL A 67 27.63 33.21 32.84
C VAL A 67 28.26 34.57 32.56
N GLN A 68 27.48 35.55 32.05
CA GLN A 68 27.93 36.93 31.81
C GLN A 68 28.26 37.68 33.09
N ALA A 69 27.53 37.43 34.17
CA ALA A 69 27.79 37.99 35.49
C ALA A 69 28.92 37.26 36.24
N GLU A 70 29.70 36.43 35.53
CA GLU A 70 30.85 35.68 36.07
C GLU A 70 30.54 34.72 37.24
N GLU A 71 29.26 34.38 37.47
CA GLU A 71 28.84 33.47 38.54
C GLU A 71 29.36 32.04 38.34
N SER A 72 29.75 31.35 39.42
CA SER A 72 30.14 29.94 39.31
C SER A 72 29.00 29.05 38.80
N MET A 73 29.31 28.00 38.03
CA MET A 73 28.30 27.05 37.53
C MET A 73 27.49 26.40 38.68
N ARG A 74 28.08 26.27 39.87
CA ARG A 74 27.41 25.76 41.08
C ARG A 74 26.38 26.76 41.63
N ALA A 75 26.67 28.06 41.60
CA ALA A 75 25.75 29.11 42.01
C ALA A 75 24.52 29.16 41.10
N ILE A 76 24.76 29.20 39.78
CA ILE A 76 23.70 29.15 38.76
C ILE A 76 22.83 27.89 38.93
N ALA A 77 23.47 26.73 39.14
CA ALA A 77 22.77 25.46 39.32
C ALA A 77 21.89 25.47 40.58
N ARG A 78 22.36 26.02 41.70
CA ARG A 78 21.60 26.15 42.94
C ARG A 78 20.37 27.06 42.75
N ARG A 79 20.54 28.22 42.09
CA ARG A 79 19.45 29.16 41.78
C ARG A 79 18.35 28.49 40.95
N LEU A 80 18.73 27.63 40.01
CA LEU A 80 17.80 26.93 39.12
C LEU A 80 17.28 25.59 39.67
N GLY A 81 17.71 25.15 40.85
CA GLY A 81 17.36 23.83 41.39
C GLY A 81 17.86 22.67 40.50
N ARG A 82 19.01 22.84 39.84
CA ARG A 82 19.61 21.84 38.93
C ARG A 82 20.94 21.32 39.45
N ALA A 83 21.37 20.17 38.94
CA ALA A 83 22.72 19.67 39.22
C ALA A 83 23.79 20.55 38.52
N PRO A 84 24.92 20.88 39.17
CA PRO A 84 26.02 21.63 38.55
C PRO A 84 26.54 21.00 37.25
N SER A 85 26.52 19.67 37.15
CA SER A 85 26.90 18.94 35.94
C SER A 85 25.95 19.18 34.76
N THR A 86 24.69 19.53 35.01
CA THR A 86 23.73 19.92 33.95
C THR A 86 24.13 21.26 33.33
N ILE A 87 24.44 22.26 34.15
CA ILE A 87 24.86 23.59 33.69
C ILE A 87 26.21 23.51 32.97
N SER A 88 27.18 22.78 33.53
CA SER A 88 28.48 22.56 32.90
C SER A 88 28.37 21.91 31.52
N ARG A 89 27.57 20.83 31.39
CA ARG A 89 27.37 20.16 30.10
C ARG A 89 26.62 21.03 29.09
N GLU A 90 25.66 21.85 29.53
CA GLU A 90 24.94 22.79 28.68
C GLU A 90 25.90 23.83 28.09
N VAL A 91 26.68 24.50 28.94
CA VAL A 91 27.66 25.53 28.54
C VAL A 91 28.72 24.93 27.61
N LYS A 92 29.25 23.74 27.94
CA LYS A 92 30.22 23.03 27.09
C LYS A 92 29.65 22.66 25.73
N ARG A 93 28.38 22.23 25.66
CA ARG A 93 27.75 21.75 24.42
C ARG A 93 27.40 22.88 23.44
N ALA A 94 27.20 24.10 23.92
CA ALA A 94 26.86 25.25 23.10
C ALA A 94 28.06 25.82 22.29
N GLY A 95 29.24 25.20 22.37
CA GLY A 95 30.38 25.45 21.48
C GLY A 95 31.44 26.37 22.09
N LYS A 96 31.10 27.62 22.38
CA LYS A 96 32.07 28.65 22.84
C LYS A 96 32.40 28.61 24.34
N GLY A 97 32.06 27.51 25.02
CA GLY A 97 32.27 27.40 26.46
C GLY A 97 31.65 28.56 27.23
N ARG A 98 32.30 28.99 28.31
CA ARG A 98 31.81 30.06 29.19
C ARG A 98 31.88 31.44 28.51
N GLU A 99 32.94 31.70 27.75
CA GLU A 99 33.23 33.01 27.14
C GLU A 99 32.20 33.46 26.10
N GLY A 100 31.50 32.52 25.47
CA GLY A 100 30.53 32.83 24.42
C GLY A 100 29.17 32.16 24.57
N TYR A 101 28.80 31.70 25.77
CA TYR A 101 27.51 31.06 25.97
C TYR A 101 26.36 32.06 25.80
N ARG A 102 25.43 31.74 24.91
CA ARG A 102 24.15 32.46 24.74
C ARG A 102 23.00 31.46 24.80
N ALA A 103 21.92 31.83 25.46
CA ALA A 103 20.74 30.98 25.65
C ALA A 103 20.20 30.43 24.32
N TRP A 104 20.10 31.27 23.28
CA TRP A 104 19.59 30.87 21.96
C TRP A 104 20.49 29.84 21.25
N VAL A 105 21.81 29.88 21.48
CA VAL A 105 22.77 28.90 20.93
C VAL A 105 22.59 27.56 21.64
N GLY A 106 22.50 27.58 22.97
CA GLY A 106 22.20 26.39 23.77
C GLY A 106 20.87 25.75 23.38
N GLU A 107 19.86 26.58 23.14
CA GLU A 107 18.54 26.17 22.67
C GLU A 107 18.61 25.52 21.28
N ALA A 108 19.25 26.16 20.31
CA ALA A 108 19.43 25.63 18.96
C ALA A 108 20.21 24.29 18.98
N ALA A 109 21.26 24.19 19.79
CA ALA A 109 22.03 22.97 19.98
C ALA A 109 21.19 21.84 20.60
N ALA A 110 20.36 22.16 21.62
CA ALA A 110 19.45 21.21 22.24
C ALA A 110 18.37 20.71 21.26
N VAL A 111 17.76 21.61 20.48
CA VAL A 111 16.80 21.25 19.41
C VAL A 111 17.45 20.35 18.37
N ARG A 112 18.68 20.66 17.94
CA ARG A 112 19.42 19.85 16.97
C ARG A 112 19.74 18.46 17.52
N ALA A 113 20.26 18.37 18.74
CA ALA A 113 20.59 17.10 19.39
C ALA A 113 19.34 16.24 19.66
N ALA A 114 18.20 16.86 19.98
CA ALA A 114 16.93 16.17 20.18
C ALA A 114 16.43 15.47 18.90
N ARG A 115 16.91 15.85 17.71
CA ARG A 115 16.60 15.14 16.46
C ARG A 115 17.16 13.72 16.43
N ARG A 116 18.23 13.43 17.20
CA ARG A 116 18.92 12.13 17.32
C ARG A 116 18.91 11.31 16.01
N PRO A 117 19.48 11.83 14.91
CA PRO A 117 19.51 11.10 13.66
C PRO A 117 20.36 9.84 13.83
N LYS A 118 19.72 8.67 13.81
CA LYS A 118 20.42 7.37 13.76
C LYS A 118 20.62 6.98 12.31
N ARG A 119 21.82 6.52 11.95
CA ARG A 119 22.06 5.88 10.65
C ARG A 119 21.07 4.73 10.50
N THR A 120 20.30 4.72 9.42
CA THR A 120 19.28 3.69 9.18
C THR A 120 19.94 2.39 8.73
N LYS A 121 19.29 1.24 8.97
CA LYS A 121 19.83 -0.08 8.56
C LYS A 121 20.10 -0.13 7.05
N LEU A 122 19.19 0.40 6.23
CA LEU A 122 19.34 0.46 4.77
C LEU A 122 20.49 1.38 4.31
N LEU A 123 20.88 2.40 5.08
CA LEU A 123 22.09 3.18 4.81
C LEU A 123 23.37 2.49 5.28
N ALA A 124 23.27 1.63 6.29
CA ALA A 124 24.41 0.88 6.81
C ALA A 124 24.72 -0.38 5.99
N GLN A 125 23.73 -0.94 5.30
CA GLN A 125 23.79 -2.21 4.59
C GLN A 125 23.42 -2.02 3.09
N PRO A 126 24.38 -1.73 2.20
CA PRO A 126 24.11 -1.45 0.78
C PRO A 126 23.48 -2.63 0.04
N GLN A 127 23.92 -3.87 0.31
CA GLN A 127 23.38 -5.09 -0.29
C GLN A 127 21.90 -5.27 0.04
N LEU A 128 21.53 -5.13 1.33
CA LEU A 128 20.14 -5.15 1.77
C LEU A 128 19.32 -4.06 1.08
N ARG A 129 19.85 -2.84 0.97
CA ARG A 129 19.16 -1.73 0.28
C ARG A 129 18.89 -2.07 -1.17
N GLN A 130 19.90 -2.52 -1.91
CA GLN A 130 19.76 -2.89 -3.32
C GLN A 130 18.68 -3.96 -3.51
N GLU A 131 18.62 -4.94 -2.63
CA GLU A 131 17.65 -6.01 -2.71
C GLU A 131 16.21 -5.53 -2.41
N VAL A 132 16.06 -4.60 -1.45
CA VAL A 132 14.79 -3.92 -1.19
C VAL A 132 14.36 -3.09 -2.41
N GLU A 133 15.27 -2.31 -3.00
CA GLU A 133 15.00 -1.47 -4.18
C GLU A 133 14.58 -2.32 -5.38
N ARG A 134 15.32 -3.40 -5.67
CA ARG A 134 15.04 -4.33 -6.76
C ARG A 134 13.63 -4.92 -6.66
N ARG A 135 13.21 -5.35 -5.47
CA ARG A 135 11.87 -5.92 -5.27
C ARG A 135 10.78 -4.85 -5.26
N LEU A 136 11.05 -3.65 -4.75
CA LEU A 136 10.13 -2.51 -4.85
C LEU A 136 9.86 -2.15 -6.32
N LEU A 137 10.89 -2.11 -7.17
CA LEU A 137 10.74 -1.85 -8.61
C LEU A 137 9.87 -2.89 -9.33
N LYS A 138 9.79 -4.12 -8.80
CA LYS A 138 8.86 -5.17 -9.24
C LYS A 138 7.46 -5.05 -8.61
N TYR A 139 7.15 -3.91 -7.99
CA TYR A 139 5.90 -3.60 -7.29
C TYR A 139 5.58 -4.51 -6.09
N TRP A 140 6.59 -5.14 -5.47
CA TRP A 140 6.38 -5.91 -4.25
C TRP A 140 6.06 -4.98 -3.08
N SER A 141 5.13 -5.38 -2.21
CA SER A 141 4.84 -4.61 -1.00
C SER A 141 5.99 -4.73 0.00
N PRO A 142 6.23 -3.72 0.86
CA PRO A 142 7.19 -3.81 1.95
C PRO A 142 7.05 -5.07 2.83
N GLN A 143 5.82 -5.54 3.05
CA GLN A 143 5.55 -6.76 3.80
C GLN A 143 6.01 -8.02 3.04
N GLN A 144 5.72 -8.10 1.74
CA GLN A 144 6.21 -9.18 0.87
C GLN A 144 7.74 -9.23 0.88
N ILE A 145 8.38 -8.06 0.76
CA ILE A 145 9.85 -7.95 0.77
C ILE A 145 10.42 -8.43 2.11
N ALA A 146 9.87 -7.95 3.23
CA ALA A 146 10.35 -8.31 4.57
C ALA A 146 10.22 -9.82 4.85
N ALA A 147 9.08 -10.43 4.49
CA ALA A 147 8.87 -11.87 4.66
C ALA A 147 9.81 -12.69 3.77
N THR A 148 9.97 -12.27 2.50
CA THR A 148 10.84 -12.99 1.55
C THR A 148 12.31 -12.88 1.93
N LEU A 149 12.76 -11.71 2.39
CA LEU A 149 14.13 -11.53 2.89
C LEU A 149 14.45 -12.46 4.05
N LYS A 150 13.50 -12.66 4.98
CA LYS A 150 13.69 -13.59 6.09
C LYS A 150 13.85 -15.03 5.62
N ARG A 151 13.11 -15.44 4.59
CA ARG A 151 13.16 -16.79 4.02
C ARG A 151 14.44 -17.01 3.22
N ASP A 152 14.69 -16.14 2.25
CA ASP A 152 15.80 -16.30 1.29
C ASP A 152 17.18 -16.12 1.98
N PHE A 153 17.23 -15.38 3.09
CA PHE A 153 18.45 -15.12 3.85
C PHE A 153 18.33 -15.59 5.30
N ALA A 154 17.74 -16.77 5.55
CA ALA A 154 17.43 -17.27 6.90
C ALA A 154 18.63 -17.20 7.87
N HIS A 155 19.84 -17.49 7.38
CA HIS A 155 21.08 -17.50 8.17
C HIS A 155 21.86 -16.16 8.17
N GLN A 156 21.30 -15.09 7.61
CA GLN A 156 21.97 -13.78 7.48
C GLN A 156 21.08 -12.64 8.04
N PRO A 157 21.07 -12.42 9.37
CA PRO A 157 20.24 -11.39 10.02
C PRO A 157 20.49 -9.95 9.52
N GLN A 158 21.67 -9.67 8.97
CA GLN A 158 22.02 -8.41 8.33
C GLN A 158 21.13 -8.11 7.11
N MET A 159 20.65 -9.14 6.41
CA MET A 159 19.75 -9.05 5.26
C MET A 159 18.27 -8.96 5.66
N HIS A 160 17.93 -9.02 6.94
CA HIS A 160 16.54 -8.93 7.38
C HIS A 160 16.14 -7.48 7.66
N VAL A 161 14.93 -7.08 7.29
CA VAL A 161 14.40 -5.76 7.63
C VAL A 161 12.90 -5.85 7.86
N SER A 162 12.39 -5.11 8.84
CA SER A 162 10.94 -4.97 9.04
C SER A 162 10.33 -4.12 7.94
N HIS A 163 9.12 -4.47 7.50
CA HIS A 163 8.35 -3.72 6.52
C HIS A 163 8.09 -2.27 6.96
N GLU A 164 7.96 -2.02 8.28
CA GLU A 164 7.84 -0.66 8.82
C GLU A 164 9.12 0.16 8.62
N THR A 165 10.29 -0.48 8.65
CA THR A 165 11.54 0.20 8.33
C THR A 165 11.64 0.55 6.86
N ILE A 166 11.12 -0.30 5.96
CA ILE A 166 11.01 0.02 4.53
C ILE A 166 10.05 1.20 4.31
N TYR A 167 8.84 1.16 4.90
CA TYR A 167 7.87 2.28 4.81
C TYR A 167 8.45 3.60 5.31
N ARG A 168 9.06 3.59 6.49
CA ARG A 168 9.70 4.77 7.08
C ARG A 168 10.85 5.29 6.22
N SER A 169 11.53 4.42 5.49
CA SER A 169 12.62 4.79 4.59
C SER A 169 12.11 5.40 3.27
N LEU A 170 10.92 5.02 2.81
CA LEU A 170 10.26 5.62 1.65
C LEU A 170 9.63 6.98 1.96
N TYR A 171 8.99 7.12 3.13
CA TYR A 171 8.22 8.33 3.47
C TYR A 171 9.01 9.41 4.21
N VAL A 172 10.08 9.06 4.91
CA VAL A 172 10.88 10.03 5.68
C VAL A 172 12.13 10.40 4.89
N GLN A 173 12.01 11.38 3.99
CA GLN A 173 13.09 11.83 3.11
C GLN A 173 14.37 12.24 3.85
N THR A 174 14.24 12.77 5.08
CA THR A 174 15.40 13.14 5.92
C THR A 174 16.30 11.96 6.30
N ARG A 175 15.88 10.72 6.01
CA ARG A 175 16.68 9.51 6.23
C ARG A 175 17.53 9.10 5.02
N GLY A 176 17.30 9.66 3.83
CA GLY A 176 18.15 9.48 2.64
C GLY A 176 18.39 8.03 2.16
N SER A 177 17.65 7.05 2.68
CA SER A 177 17.98 5.62 2.51
C SER A 177 17.41 4.97 1.25
N LEU A 178 16.32 5.51 0.71
CA LEU A 178 15.66 5.03 -0.51
C LEU A 178 15.23 6.26 -1.33
N ARG A 179 15.25 6.14 -2.66
CA ARG A 179 14.79 7.21 -3.56
C ARG A 179 13.28 7.44 -3.42
N LYS A 180 12.85 8.71 -3.48
CA LYS A 180 11.43 9.09 -3.36
C LYS A 180 10.55 8.44 -4.43
N GLU A 181 11.09 8.26 -5.63
CA GLU A 181 10.41 7.67 -6.79
C GLU A 181 9.92 6.23 -6.54
N LEU A 182 10.60 5.48 -5.68
CA LEU A 182 10.20 4.12 -5.31
C LEU A 182 8.86 4.08 -4.55
N ALA A 183 8.40 5.21 -4.01
CA ALA A 183 7.06 5.31 -3.44
C ALA A 183 5.96 5.13 -4.51
N ALA A 184 6.24 5.40 -5.79
CA ALA A 184 5.33 5.16 -6.90
C ALA A 184 5.10 3.65 -7.14
N SER A 185 6.05 2.80 -6.73
CA SER A 185 5.92 1.34 -6.85
C SER A 185 5.00 0.72 -5.78
N LEU A 186 4.54 1.51 -4.80
CA LEU A 186 3.57 1.05 -3.81
C LEU A 186 2.16 0.98 -4.40
N ARG A 187 1.35 0.03 -3.91
CA ARG A 187 -0.03 -0.22 -4.38
C ARG A 187 -0.95 1.00 -4.31
N THR A 188 -0.68 1.90 -3.37
CA THR A 188 -1.49 3.11 -3.18
C THR A 188 -0.59 4.32 -3.03
N GLY A 189 -0.61 5.22 -4.01
CA GLY A 189 -0.01 6.56 -3.88
C GLY A 189 -0.80 7.52 -2.99
N ARG A 190 -1.72 7.01 -2.15
CA ARG A 190 -2.64 7.83 -1.36
C ARG A 190 -1.97 8.25 -0.05
N PRO A 191 -1.89 9.56 0.26
CA PRO A 191 -1.39 10.02 1.55
C PRO A 191 -2.41 9.89 2.69
N GLN A 192 -3.68 9.58 2.38
CA GLN A 192 -4.77 9.41 3.35
C GLN A 192 -5.72 8.27 2.94
N ARG A 193 -6.33 7.64 3.96
CA ARG A 193 -7.37 6.61 3.80
C ARG A 193 -8.64 7.28 3.24
N ARG A 194 -9.29 6.64 2.26
CA ARG A 194 -10.61 7.10 1.77
C ARG A 194 -11.72 6.39 2.56
N PRO A 195 -12.86 7.06 2.80
CA PRO A 195 -14.09 6.37 3.14
C PRO A 195 -14.46 5.37 2.04
N ARG A 196 -15.08 4.25 2.42
CA ARG A 196 -15.65 3.28 1.47
C ARG A 196 -17.04 3.79 1.08
N GLY A 197 -17.23 4.14 -0.18
CA GLY A 197 -18.55 4.48 -0.76
C GLY A 197 -18.80 3.61 -1.99
N ARG A 198 -20.00 3.03 -2.07
CA ARG A 198 -20.45 2.20 -3.19
C ARG A 198 -21.14 3.09 -4.23
N ALA A 199 -20.88 2.82 -5.51
CA ALA A 199 -21.76 3.22 -6.59
C ALA A 199 -22.32 1.93 -7.20
N SER A 200 -23.65 1.83 -7.28
CA SER A 200 -24.33 0.70 -7.92
C SER A 200 -24.39 0.92 -9.42
N VAL A 201 -24.22 -0.14 -10.18
CA VAL A 201 -24.62 -0.20 -11.60
C VAL A 201 -25.56 -1.39 -11.71
N LEU A 202 -26.76 -1.15 -12.23
CA LEU A 202 -27.73 -2.20 -12.55
C LEU A 202 -27.29 -2.87 -13.85
N SER A 203 -27.23 -4.21 -13.88
CA SER A 203 -27.02 -5.00 -15.10
C SER A 203 -28.28 -5.77 -15.46
N GLY A 204 -28.49 -6.00 -16.77
CA GLY A 204 -29.61 -6.80 -17.28
C GLY A 204 -29.45 -8.30 -16.98
N GLN A 205 -30.51 -9.08 -17.24
CA GLN A 205 -30.55 -10.52 -17.01
C GLN A 205 -29.98 -11.30 -18.22
N LEU A 206 -29.16 -12.33 -17.95
CA LEU A 206 -28.65 -13.29 -18.93
C LEU A 206 -29.54 -14.56 -18.93
N PRO A 207 -30.10 -14.99 -20.08
CA PRO A 207 -30.83 -16.26 -20.19
C PRO A 207 -29.90 -17.48 -20.00
N GLY A 208 -30.41 -18.58 -19.44
CA GLY A 208 -29.69 -19.87 -19.35
C GLY A 208 -28.57 -19.95 -18.30
N ARG A 209 -28.43 -18.93 -17.43
CA ARG A 209 -27.40 -18.88 -16.38
C ARG A 209 -27.62 -19.92 -15.28
N VAL A 210 -26.53 -20.55 -14.86
CA VAL A 210 -26.46 -21.33 -13.61
C VAL A 210 -25.91 -20.44 -12.51
N MET A 211 -26.60 -20.34 -11.37
CA MET A 211 -26.18 -19.44 -10.29
C MET A 211 -25.01 -20.02 -9.50
N LEU A 212 -24.23 -19.14 -8.87
CA LEU A 212 -23.09 -19.53 -8.06
C LEU A 212 -23.46 -20.47 -6.91
N SER A 213 -24.66 -20.32 -6.36
CA SER A 213 -25.21 -21.19 -5.31
C SER A 213 -25.37 -22.65 -5.74
N GLU A 214 -25.43 -22.93 -7.04
CA GLU A 214 -25.61 -24.28 -7.61
C GLU A 214 -24.27 -24.98 -7.87
N ARG A 215 -23.15 -24.37 -7.48
CA ARG A 215 -21.81 -24.93 -7.67
C ARG A 215 -21.55 -26.10 -6.71
N PRO A 216 -20.80 -27.14 -7.13
CA PRO A 216 -20.43 -28.22 -6.22
C PRO A 216 -19.64 -27.70 -4.99
N PRO A 217 -19.88 -28.26 -3.79
CA PRO A 217 -19.28 -27.77 -2.53
C PRO A 217 -17.74 -27.73 -2.52
N GLU A 218 -17.10 -28.63 -3.27
CA GLU A 218 -15.63 -28.69 -3.40
C GLU A 218 -15.02 -27.37 -3.87
N ALA A 219 -15.76 -26.60 -4.67
CA ALA A 219 -15.30 -25.34 -5.21
C ALA A 219 -15.38 -24.16 -4.21
N GLU A 220 -16.13 -24.30 -3.12
CA GLU A 220 -16.24 -23.27 -2.08
C GLU A 220 -14.94 -23.16 -1.28
N SER A 221 -14.41 -24.30 -0.86
CA SER A 221 -13.25 -24.43 0.03
C SER A 221 -11.93 -23.88 -0.53
N ARG A 222 -11.87 -23.61 -1.84
CA ARG A 222 -10.65 -23.23 -2.58
C ARG A 222 -9.50 -24.26 -2.43
N ALA A 223 -9.81 -25.47 -1.97
CA ALA A 223 -8.84 -26.54 -1.74
C ALA A 223 -8.52 -27.31 -3.03
N VAL A 224 -9.50 -27.40 -3.93
CA VAL A 224 -9.37 -28.08 -5.23
C VAL A 224 -8.87 -27.09 -6.29
N PRO A 225 -7.80 -27.43 -7.04
CA PRO A 225 -7.33 -26.58 -8.13
C PRO A 225 -8.26 -26.67 -9.34
N GLY A 226 -8.24 -25.64 -10.18
CA GLY A 226 -8.96 -25.64 -11.47
C GLY A 226 -10.33 -24.95 -11.44
N HIS A 227 -10.67 -24.33 -10.32
CA HIS A 227 -11.80 -23.39 -10.25
C HIS A 227 -11.28 -21.97 -10.49
N TRP A 228 -11.82 -21.30 -11.50
CA TRP A 228 -11.38 -19.98 -11.95
C TRP A 228 -12.42 -18.90 -11.63
N GLU A 229 -11.95 -17.72 -11.27
CA GLU A 229 -12.74 -16.50 -11.21
C GLU A 229 -12.35 -15.60 -12.40
N GLY A 230 -13.35 -15.09 -13.11
CA GLY A 230 -13.20 -14.24 -14.27
C GLY A 230 -13.75 -12.83 -14.07
N ASP A 231 -13.20 -11.85 -14.79
CA ASP A 231 -13.64 -10.45 -14.81
C ASP A 231 -13.10 -9.71 -16.03
N LEU A 232 -13.69 -8.56 -16.36
CA LEU A 232 -13.12 -7.60 -17.31
C LEU A 232 -12.48 -6.40 -16.59
N LEU A 233 -11.18 -6.22 -16.83
CA LEU A 233 -10.48 -5.01 -16.44
C LEU A 233 -10.67 -3.92 -17.49
N MET A 234 -11.58 -2.99 -17.22
CA MET A 234 -11.91 -1.89 -18.14
C MET A 234 -10.80 -0.83 -18.22
N GLY A 235 -10.51 -0.40 -19.45
CA GLY A 235 -9.58 0.66 -19.85
C GLY A 235 -10.25 2.03 -20.04
N LYS A 236 -9.62 2.88 -20.85
CA LYS A 236 -10.04 4.27 -21.11
C LYS A 236 -11.48 4.34 -21.60
N GLN A 237 -12.30 5.13 -20.90
CA GLN A 237 -13.73 5.37 -21.24
C GLN A 237 -14.56 4.10 -21.45
N GLY A 238 -14.11 2.94 -20.95
CA GLY A 238 -14.77 1.66 -21.18
C GLY A 238 -14.68 1.12 -22.61
N LYS A 239 -13.80 1.68 -23.46
CA LYS A 239 -13.64 1.31 -24.88
C LYS A 239 -12.67 0.15 -25.12
N SER A 240 -11.74 -0.08 -24.20
CA SER A 240 -10.81 -1.22 -24.23
C SER A 240 -10.90 -2.00 -22.93
N ALA A 241 -10.56 -3.29 -22.98
CA ALA A 241 -10.63 -4.19 -21.83
C ALA A 241 -9.56 -5.28 -21.92
N ILE A 242 -9.23 -5.85 -20.76
CA ILE A 242 -8.43 -7.07 -20.64
C ILE A 242 -9.29 -8.06 -19.85
N GLY A 243 -9.39 -9.31 -20.29
CA GLY A 243 -9.99 -10.35 -19.49
C GLY A 243 -9.03 -10.81 -18.40
N THR A 244 -9.52 -11.05 -17.20
CA THR A 244 -8.70 -11.49 -16.06
C THR A 244 -9.24 -12.83 -15.58
N LEU A 245 -8.37 -13.83 -15.50
CA LEU A 245 -8.67 -15.14 -14.94
C LEU A 245 -7.77 -15.38 -13.74
N VAL A 246 -8.35 -15.77 -12.61
CA VAL A 246 -7.61 -16.07 -11.38
C VAL A 246 -8.03 -17.43 -10.84
N GLU A 247 -7.07 -18.33 -10.68
CA GLU A 247 -7.32 -19.65 -10.10
C GLU A 247 -7.52 -19.52 -8.58
N ARG A 248 -8.59 -20.12 -8.04
CA ARG A 248 -9.06 -19.86 -6.66
C ARG A 248 -8.11 -20.41 -5.58
N ARG A 249 -7.35 -21.48 -5.85
CA ARG A 249 -6.43 -22.08 -4.87
C ARG A 249 -5.09 -21.34 -4.84
N SER A 250 -4.38 -21.37 -5.95
CA SER A 250 -3.02 -20.84 -6.17
C SER A 250 -2.99 -19.32 -6.39
N ARG A 251 -4.11 -18.68 -6.73
CA ARG A 251 -4.17 -17.27 -7.15
C ARG A 251 -3.40 -16.99 -8.44
N TYR A 252 -3.15 -18.03 -9.24
CA TYR A 252 -2.47 -17.89 -10.52
C TYR A 252 -3.32 -17.03 -11.46
N VAL A 253 -2.71 -16.01 -12.04
CA VAL A 253 -3.37 -15.03 -12.89
C VAL A 253 -3.03 -15.30 -14.35
N MET A 254 -4.04 -15.35 -15.20
CA MET A 254 -3.90 -15.27 -16.65
C MET A 254 -4.64 -14.03 -17.15
N LEU A 255 -4.06 -13.36 -18.13
CA LEU A 255 -4.65 -12.17 -18.75
C LEU A 255 -5.03 -12.51 -20.19
N LEU A 256 -6.28 -12.21 -20.55
CA LEU A 256 -6.82 -12.44 -21.88
C LEU A 256 -6.61 -11.18 -22.72
N HIS A 257 -5.94 -11.36 -23.85
CA HIS A 257 -5.76 -10.30 -24.85
C HIS A 257 -7.06 -10.14 -25.64
N LEU A 258 -7.64 -8.94 -25.66
CA LEU A 258 -8.92 -8.62 -26.31
C LEU A 258 -8.76 -7.45 -27.30
N PRO A 259 -7.98 -7.62 -28.39
CA PRO A 259 -7.69 -6.54 -29.34
C PRO A 259 -8.94 -6.09 -30.11
N GLU A 260 -9.85 -7.02 -30.39
CA GLU A 260 -11.09 -6.79 -31.15
C GLU A 260 -12.25 -6.34 -30.23
N GLY A 261 -11.97 -6.09 -28.95
CA GLY A 261 -12.94 -5.60 -27.98
C GLY A 261 -13.56 -6.69 -27.10
N ARG A 262 -14.65 -6.34 -26.42
CA ARG A 262 -15.24 -7.11 -25.31
C ARG A 262 -16.64 -7.68 -25.59
N THR A 263 -16.97 -7.86 -26.86
CA THR A 263 -18.23 -8.51 -27.24
C THR A 263 -18.20 -9.96 -26.78
N ALA A 264 -19.38 -10.58 -26.64
CA ALA A 264 -19.46 -11.96 -26.17
C ALA A 264 -18.69 -12.98 -27.05
N PRO A 265 -18.70 -12.89 -28.40
CA PRO A 265 -17.88 -13.76 -29.24
C PRO A 265 -16.37 -13.62 -28.97
N HIS A 266 -15.85 -12.39 -28.91
CA HIS A 266 -14.41 -12.16 -28.70
C HIS A 266 -13.95 -12.61 -27.30
N VAL A 267 -14.78 -12.39 -26.28
CA VAL A 267 -14.47 -12.86 -24.91
C VAL A 267 -14.52 -14.38 -24.84
N ARG A 268 -15.53 -15.02 -25.46
CA ARG A 268 -15.61 -16.49 -25.56
C ARG A 268 -14.39 -17.08 -26.24
N GLU A 269 -14.00 -16.57 -27.41
CA GLU A 269 -12.85 -17.08 -28.16
C GLU A 269 -11.56 -16.98 -27.36
N ALA A 270 -11.29 -15.82 -26.74
CA ALA A 270 -10.13 -15.62 -25.90
C ALA A 270 -10.14 -16.55 -24.67
N LEU A 271 -11.31 -16.77 -24.06
CA LEU A 271 -11.47 -17.71 -22.94
C LEU A 271 -11.21 -19.16 -23.37
N THR A 272 -11.83 -19.62 -24.45
CA THR A 272 -11.66 -20.97 -24.99
C THR A 272 -10.20 -21.22 -25.34
N GLN A 273 -9.53 -20.28 -26.01
CA GLN A 273 -8.11 -20.39 -26.35
C GLN A 273 -7.23 -20.52 -25.09
N GLN A 274 -7.50 -19.73 -24.04
CA GLN A 274 -6.68 -19.72 -22.84
C GLN A 274 -6.93 -20.95 -21.96
N ILE A 275 -8.19 -21.32 -21.75
CA ILE A 275 -8.57 -22.51 -20.96
C ILE A 275 -8.14 -23.80 -21.67
N GLY A 276 -8.22 -23.84 -23.00
CA GLY A 276 -7.79 -24.98 -23.82
C GLY A 276 -6.30 -25.31 -23.72
N GLN A 277 -5.46 -24.40 -23.22
CA GLN A 277 -4.03 -24.64 -22.98
C GLN A 277 -3.74 -25.31 -21.63
N LEU A 278 -4.71 -25.36 -20.72
CA LEU A 278 -4.54 -25.94 -19.39
C LEU A 278 -4.67 -27.47 -19.44
N PRO A 279 -4.01 -28.24 -18.56
CA PRO A 279 -4.35 -29.65 -18.34
C PRO A 279 -5.83 -29.82 -17.97
N GLN A 280 -6.47 -30.91 -18.38
CA GLN A 280 -7.91 -31.17 -18.13
C GLN A 280 -8.26 -31.07 -16.63
N ALA A 281 -7.39 -31.57 -15.75
CA ALA A 281 -7.58 -31.52 -14.30
C ALA A 281 -7.70 -30.09 -13.72
N LEU A 282 -7.23 -29.07 -14.46
CA LEU A 282 -7.30 -27.66 -14.08
C LEU A 282 -8.45 -26.89 -14.76
N ARG A 283 -9.32 -27.58 -15.51
CA ARG A 283 -10.46 -27.00 -16.22
C ARG A 283 -11.79 -27.38 -15.54
N ARG A 284 -11.97 -27.09 -14.25
CA ARG A 284 -13.17 -27.53 -13.51
C ARG A 284 -14.37 -26.61 -13.67
N SER A 285 -14.20 -25.32 -13.37
CA SER A 285 -15.32 -24.37 -13.46
C SER A 285 -14.86 -22.94 -13.63
N LEU A 286 -15.70 -22.10 -14.23
CA LEU A 286 -15.52 -20.66 -14.34
C LEU A 286 -16.58 -19.92 -13.52
N THR A 287 -16.17 -18.86 -12.83
CA THR A 287 -17.05 -17.92 -12.13
C THR A 287 -17.03 -16.59 -12.84
N TRP A 288 -18.17 -15.99 -13.16
CA TRP A 288 -18.24 -14.64 -13.72
C TRP A 288 -19.37 -13.82 -13.09
N ASP A 289 -19.38 -12.51 -13.31
CA ASP A 289 -20.59 -11.71 -13.09
C ASP A 289 -21.57 -11.82 -14.26
N GLN A 290 -22.74 -11.21 -14.12
CA GLN A 290 -23.81 -11.27 -15.12
C GLN A 290 -23.61 -10.26 -16.27
N GLY A 291 -22.36 -9.93 -16.60
CA GLY A 291 -22.01 -9.04 -17.69
C GLY A 291 -22.41 -9.58 -19.07
N LYS A 292 -22.79 -8.68 -19.98
CA LYS A 292 -23.22 -9.04 -21.35
C LYS A 292 -22.12 -9.72 -22.17
N GLU A 293 -20.85 -9.53 -21.79
CA GLU A 293 -19.72 -10.24 -22.37
C GLU A 293 -19.81 -11.77 -22.19
N MET A 294 -20.61 -12.26 -21.24
CA MET A 294 -20.82 -13.69 -21.00
C MET A 294 -22.10 -14.22 -21.65
N ALA A 295 -22.67 -13.51 -22.65
CA ALA A 295 -23.87 -13.97 -23.34
C ALA A 295 -23.69 -15.34 -24.04
N GLU A 296 -22.48 -15.67 -24.49
CA GLU A 296 -22.17 -16.95 -25.13
C GLU A 296 -21.58 -18.01 -24.17
N HIS A 297 -21.83 -17.89 -22.86
CA HIS A 297 -21.33 -18.84 -21.86
C HIS A 297 -21.75 -20.29 -22.15
N ALA A 298 -22.95 -20.54 -22.68
CA ALA A 298 -23.41 -21.87 -23.04
C ALA A 298 -22.53 -22.50 -24.14
N ARG A 299 -22.15 -21.70 -25.14
CA ARG A 299 -21.23 -22.16 -26.20
C ARG A 299 -19.82 -22.40 -25.67
N PHE A 300 -19.33 -21.52 -24.79
CA PHE A 300 -18.08 -21.74 -24.07
C PHE A 300 -18.08 -23.07 -23.31
N THR A 301 -19.14 -23.39 -22.58
CA THR A 301 -19.26 -24.67 -21.87
C THR A 301 -19.20 -25.85 -22.84
N ILE A 302 -19.91 -25.79 -23.97
CA ILE A 302 -19.88 -26.84 -24.99
C ILE A 302 -18.46 -27.02 -25.57
N ASP A 303 -17.77 -25.92 -25.88
CA ASP A 303 -16.47 -25.96 -26.55
C ASP A 303 -15.33 -26.40 -25.60
N THR A 304 -15.51 -26.30 -24.28
CA THR A 304 -14.42 -26.49 -23.29
C THR A 304 -14.70 -27.52 -22.21
N ASP A 305 -15.94 -28.00 -22.10
CA ASP A 305 -16.46 -28.81 -20.99
C ASP A 305 -16.35 -28.13 -19.60
N VAL A 306 -16.20 -26.80 -19.58
CA VAL A 306 -16.08 -26.02 -18.34
C VAL A 306 -17.40 -25.34 -17.99
N GLN A 307 -18.01 -25.75 -16.88
CA GLN A 307 -19.24 -25.14 -16.42
C GLN A 307 -19.01 -23.70 -15.93
N VAL A 308 -19.83 -22.77 -16.43
CA VAL A 308 -19.86 -21.37 -15.99
C VAL A 308 -20.93 -21.18 -14.93
N TYR A 309 -20.56 -20.49 -13.85
CA TYR A 309 -21.48 -20.09 -12.79
C TYR A 309 -21.45 -18.58 -12.60
N PHE A 310 -22.63 -18.00 -12.37
CA PHE A 310 -22.83 -16.57 -12.29
C PHE A 310 -23.07 -16.10 -10.85
N CYS A 311 -22.38 -15.02 -10.48
CA CYS A 311 -22.58 -14.40 -9.17
C CYS A 311 -23.95 -13.72 -9.09
N ASP A 312 -24.45 -13.58 -7.87
CA ASP A 312 -25.67 -12.82 -7.61
C ASP A 312 -25.46 -11.34 -7.91
N PRO A 313 -26.49 -10.65 -8.42
CA PRO A 313 -26.43 -9.20 -8.57
C PRO A 313 -26.15 -8.55 -7.21
N HIS A 314 -25.30 -7.52 -7.21
CA HIS A 314 -24.91 -6.79 -5.99
C HIS A 314 -24.07 -7.58 -4.96
N SER A 315 -23.50 -8.73 -5.36
CA SER A 315 -22.69 -9.59 -4.49
C SER A 315 -21.19 -9.66 -4.86
N PRO A 316 -20.46 -8.53 -4.91
CA PRO A 316 -19.05 -8.52 -5.34
C PRO A 316 -18.12 -9.37 -4.47
N TRP A 317 -18.50 -9.64 -3.21
CA TRP A 317 -17.72 -10.50 -2.30
C TRP A 317 -17.60 -11.94 -2.79
N GLN A 318 -18.53 -12.41 -3.64
CA GLN A 318 -18.48 -13.73 -4.26
C GLN A 318 -17.29 -13.89 -5.23
N ARG A 319 -16.68 -12.78 -5.68
CA ARG A 319 -15.45 -12.75 -6.51
C ARG A 319 -14.30 -11.99 -5.84
N GLY A 320 -14.15 -12.17 -4.52
CA GLY A 320 -13.12 -11.47 -3.74
C GLY A 320 -11.68 -11.70 -4.24
N SER A 321 -11.40 -12.81 -4.94
CA SER A 321 -10.07 -13.08 -5.51
C SER A 321 -9.79 -12.18 -6.71
N ASN A 322 -10.78 -12.03 -7.59
CA ASN A 322 -10.67 -11.13 -8.75
C ASN A 322 -10.66 -9.67 -8.33
N GLU A 323 -11.48 -9.24 -7.37
CA GLU A 323 -11.48 -7.85 -6.91
C GLU A 323 -10.09 -7.44 -6.39
N ASN A 324 -9.49 -8.28 -5.53
CA ASN A 324 -8.15 -8.05 -5.02
C ASN A 324 -7.10 -8.07 -6.15
N THR A 325 -7.19 -9.02 -7.07
CA THR A 325 -6.23 -9.15 -8.19
C THR A 325 -6.32 -7.97 -9.16
N ASN A 326 -7.53 -7.53 -9.50
CA ASN A 326 -7.78 -6.33 -10.29
C ASN A 326 -7.20 -5.10 -9.61
N GLY A 327 -7.29 -5.00 -8.28
CA GLY A 327 -6.61 -3.97 -7.49
C GLY A 327 -5.09 -3.95 -7.70
N LEU A 328 -4.44 -5.10 -7.88
CA LEU A 328 -3.01 -5.20 -8.16
C LEU A 328 -2.68 -4.87 -9.61
N LEU A 329 -3.50 -5.36 -10.54
CA LEU A 329 -3.34 -5.09 -11.96
C LEU A 329 -3.42 -3.59 -12.25
N ARG A 330 -4.14 -2.80 -11.45
CA ARG A 330 -4.15 -1.33 -11.55
C ARG A 330 -2.80 -0.65 -11.28
N GLN A 331 -1.80 -1.34 -10.73
CA GLN A 331 -0.42 -0.83 -10.69
C GLN A 331 0.24 -0.82 -12.07
N TYR A 332 -0.16 -1.75 -12.94
CA TYR A 332 0.35 -1.94 -14.30
C TYR A 332 -0.56 -1.26 -15.34
N PHE A 333 -1.87 -1.32 -15.11
CA PHE A 333 -2.91 -0.79 -15.99
C PHE A 333 -3.76 0.26 -15.24
N PRO A 334 -3.23 1.48 -15.00
CA PRO A 334 -3.96 2.53 -14.32
C PRO A 334 -5.33 2.80 -14.97
N LYS A 335 -6.29 3.23 -14.15
CA LYS A 335 -7.61 3.63 -14.68
C LYS A 335 -7.44 4.75 -15.71
N GLY A 336 -8.09 4.61 -16.87
CA GLY A 336 -7.99 5.58 -17.96
C GLY A 336 -6.86 5.31 -18.96
N LEU A 337 -6.00 4.32 -18.73
CA LEU A 337 -5.07 3.81 -19.73
C LEU A 337 -5.86 3.17 -20.87
N ASP A 338 -5.46 3.45 -22.11
CA ASP A 338 -5.99 2.69 -23.24
C ASP A 338 -5.26 1.35 -23.34
N LEU A 339 -6.03 0.26 -23.31
CA LEU A 339 -5.53 -1.11 -23.27
C LEU A 339 -5.48 -1.75 -24.68
N SER A 340 -6.01 -1.08 -25.70
CA SER A 340 -6.08 -1.58 -27.08
C SER A 340 -4.71 -1.86 -27.69
N GLY A 341 -3.71 -1.05 -27.36
CA GLY A 341 -2.34 -1.18 -27.89
C GLY A 341 -1.44 -2.16 -27.11
N LEU A 342 -1.97 -2.89 -26.13
CA LEU A 342 -1.18 -3.84 -25.35
C LEU A 342 -1.09 -5.18 -26.08
N SER A 343 0.12 -5.71 -26.28
CA SER A 343 0.30 -7.02 -26.89
C SER A 343 0.11 -8.15 -25.89
N ARG A 344 -0.19 -9.37 -26.39
CA ARG A 344 -0.23 -10.60 -25.57
C ARG A 344 1.06 -10.78 -24.76
N ALA A 345 2.23 -10.56 -25.34
CA ALA A 345 3.51 -10.67 -24.65
C ALA A 345 3.66 -9.69 -23.48
N GLN A 346 3.14 -8.45 -23.61
CA GLN A 346 3.12 -7.49 -22.51
C GLN A 346 2.19 -7.94 -21.37
N LEU A 347 1.03 -8.50 -21.71
CA LEU A 347 0.10 -9.05 -20.73
C LEU A 347 0.71 -10.24 -19.99
N ASP A 348 1.34 -11.17 -20.71
CA ASP A 348 2.01 -12.34 -20.15
C ASP A 348 3.16 -11.94 -19.23
N ALA A 349 3.94 -10.91 -19.59
CA ALA A 349 5.00 -10.37 -18.74
C ALA A 349 4.43 -9.80 -17.42
N VAL A 350 3.30 -9.09 -17.46
CA VAL A 350 2.62 -8.58 -16.25
C VAL A 350 2.05 -9.71 -15.41
N ALA A 351 1.41 -10.71 -16.04
CA ALA A 351 0.90 -11.90 -15.37
C ALA A 351 2.05 -12.64 -14.67
N HIS A 352 3.17 -12.86 -15.35
CA HIS A 352 4.36 -13.50 -14.79
C HIS A 352 4.91 -12.74 -13.57
N GLN A 353 4.96 -11.39 -13.61
CA GLN A 353 5.37 -10.60 -12.44
C GLN A 353 4.41 -10.74 -11.25
N LEU A 354 3.10 -10.90 -11.49
CA LEU A 354 2.13 -11.14 -10.42
C LEU A 354 2.19 -12.58 -9.89
N ASN A 355 2.47 -13.54 -10.77
CA ASN A 355 2.56 -14.96 -10.46
C ASN A 355 3.87 -15.33 -9.77
N THR A 356 4.92 -14.55 -9.93
CA THR A 356 6.20 -14.69 -9.20
C THR A 356 6.27 -13.80 -7.95
N ARG A 357 5.18 -13.10 -7.62
CA ARG A 357 5.08 -12.26 -6.41
C ARG A 357 4.53 -13.07 -5.23
N PRO A 358 5.23 -13.15 -4.10
CA PRO A 358 4.83 -13.98 -2.96
C PRO A 358 3.53 -13.50 -2.31
N ARG A 359 2.69 -14.41 -1.84
CA ARG A 359 1.38 -14.10 -1.25
C ARG A 359 1.32 -14.55 0.21
N GLN A 360 0.91 -13.65 1.10
CA GLN A 360 0.70 -14.01 2.51
C GLN A 360 -0.31 -15.15 2.67
N THR A 361 -1.36 -15.17 1.84
CA THR A 361 -2.40 -16.22 1.84
C THR A 361 -1.91 -17.59 1.36
N LEU A 362 -0.68 -17.66 0.84
CA LEU A 362 -0.02 -18.89 0.37
C LEU A 362 1.27 -19.11 1.18
N ASP A 363 1.30 -18.65 2.43
CA ASP A 363 2.49 -18.73 3.31
C ASP A 363 3.76 -18.17 2.66
N TRP A 364 3.60 -17.07 1.94
CA TRP A 364 4.67 -16.38 1.19
C TRP A 364 5.26 -17.15 0.01
N ARG A 365 4.62 -18.23 -0.40
CA ARG A 365 4.87 -18.88 -1.69
C ARG A 365 4.30 -18.04 -2.84
N THR A 366 4.84 -18.25 -4.03
CA THR A 366 4.36 -17.56 -5.23
C THR A 366 3.19 -18.32 -5.87
N PRO A 367 2.23 -17.63 -6.52
CA PRO A 367 1.17 -18.31 -7.25
C PRO A 367 1.70 -19.31 -8.27
N ALA A 368 2.81 -18.99 -8.94
CA ALA A 368 3.48 -19.88 -9.88
C ALA A 368 3.98 -21.17 -9.21
N GLU A 369 4.61 -21.08 -8.03
CA GLU A 369 5.04 -22.25 -7.26
C GLU A 369 3.86 -23.17 -6.88
N VAL A 370 2.77 -22.60 -6.39
CA VAL A 370 1.59 -23.37 -5.95
C VAL A 370 0.83 -23.96 -7.16
N PHE A 371 0.76 -23.21 -8.26
CA PHE A 371 0.15 -23.67 -9.50
C PHE A 371 0.94 -24.81 -10.14
N ALA A 372 2.27 -24.67 -10.24
CA ALA A 372 3.15 -25.71 -10.77
C ALA A 372 3.06 -27.02 -9.98
N GLN A 373 2.92 -26.94 -8.65
CA GLN A 373 2.65 -28.13 -7.83
C GLN A 373 1.31 -28.79 -8.17
N SER A 374 0.27 -27.98 -8.42
CA SER A 374 -1.03 -28.51 -8.80
C SER A 374 -0.96 -29.20 -10.17
N VAL A 375 -0.24 -28.63 -11.13
CA VAL A 375 0.01 -29.25 -12.45
C VAL A 375 0.74 -30.58 -12.28
N ALA A 376 1.83 -30.61 -11.51
CA ALA A 376 2.65 -31.80 -11.31
C ALA A 376 1.96 -32.93 -10.52
N MET A 377 0.91 -32.62 -9.75
CA MET A 377 0.09 -33.64 -9.06
C MET A 377 -1.02 -34.20 -9.96
N THR A 378 -1.25 -33.63 -11.13
CA THR A 378 -2.38 -33.95 -12.02
C THR A 378 -1.98 -34.50 -13.39
N GLY A 379 -0.71 -34.40 -13.75
CA GLY A 379 -0.10 -35.11 -14.88
C GLY A 379 0.85 -36.17 -14.34
#